data_AF-A0A7U6FS70-F1
#
_entry.id   AF-A0A7U6FS70-F1
#
_cell.length_a   1.000
_cell.length_b   1.000
_cell.length_c   1.000
_cell.angle_alpha   90.00
_cell.angle_beta   90.00
_cell.angle_gamma   90.00
#
_symmetry.space_group_name_H-M   'P 1'
#
loop_
_entity.id
_entity.type
_entity.pdbx_description
1 polymer ?
#
loop_
_entity_poly.entity_id
_entity_poly.type
_entity_poly.pdbx_seq_one_letter_code
_entity_poly.pdbx_strand_id
1 'polypeptide(L)'
;MKIEYQGEMISIYKLAKLSGCALTSLYRAYHLGIRSGDELVAEARKHLVEYNGEFITTRKLCSLTQSDYRKVKRRLNAGVTADNATLDRIDRRGATKAAKLSPSEVLNIYVWLFRKEKTQGVIATEFDIHPSTVSDIWRHKRWGWLTAPLRYELELTLDPDKAV
;
A
#
# COMPACT_ATOMS: atom_id res chain seq x y z
N MET A 1 -47.60 -4.62 -7.91
CA MET A 1 -46.93 -3.94 -6.79
C MET A 1 -46.62 -2.51 -7.20
N LYS A 2 -47.15 -1.54 -6.47
CA LYS A 2 -46.87 -0.11 -6.69
C LYS A 2 -46.14 0.45 -5.48
N ILE A 3 -45.19 1.32 -5.74
CA ILE A 3 -44.35 2.00 -4.76
C ILE A 3 -44.38 3.49 -5.08
N GLU A 4 -44.30 4.32 -4.05
CA GLU A 4 -44.24 5.76 -4.21
C GLU A 4 -42.81 6.16 -4.56
N TYR A 5 -42.63 6.92 -5.63
CA TYR A 5 -41.34 7.46 -6.04
C TYR A 5 -41.57 8.86 -6.58
N GLN A 6 -40.92 9.87 -5.97
CA GLN A 6 -41.10 11.28 -6.36
C GLN A 6 -42.58 11.73 -6.41
N GLY A 7 -43.42 11.20 -5.50
CA GLY A 7 -44.85 11.51 -5.42
C GLY A 7 -45.74 10.75 -6.42
N GLU A 8 -45.19 9.88 -7.27
CA GLU A 8 -45.95 9.03 -8.17
C GLU A 8 -45.94 7.56 -7.73
N MET A 9 -47.10 6.90 -7.86
CA MET A 9 -47.23 5.45 -7.64
C MET A 9 -46.80 4.67 -8.88
N ILE A 10 -45.54 4.25 -8.92
CA ILE A 10 -44.95 3.51 -10.04
C ILE A 10 -44.74 2.03 -9.69
N SER A 11 -44.56 1.20 -10.72
CA SER A 11 -44.15 -0.20 -10.51
C SER A 11 -42.65 -0.29 -10.25
N ILE A 12 -42.22 -1.32 -9.50
CA ILE A 12 -40.79 -1.62 -9.29
C ILE A 12 -40.04 -1.78 -10.62
N TYR A 13 -40.72 -2.31 -11.65
CA TYR A 13 -40.16 -2.41 -12.99
C TYR A 13 -39.93 -1.05 -13.66
N LYS A 14 -40.88 -0.11 -13.54
CA LYS A 14 -40.69 1.27 -14.02
C LYS A 14 -39.58 1.98 -13.23
N LEU A 15 -39.51 1.76 -11.91
CA LEU A 15 -38.42 2.27 -11.06
C LEU A 15 -37.05 1.75 -11.52
N ALA A 16 -36.93 0.46 -11.84
CA ALA A 16 -35.68 -0.12 -12.33
C ALA A 16 -35.18 0.58 -13.60
N LYS A 17 -36.09 0.85 -14.55
CA LYS A 17 -35.78 1.58 -15.80
C LYS A 17 -35.34 3.03 -15.55
N LEU A 18 -36.01 3.72 -14.63
CA LEU A 18 -35.70 5.12 -14.31
C LEU A 18 -34.38 5.27 -13.52
N SER A 19 -34.15 4.38 -12.56
CA SER A 19 -33.01 4.44 -11.64
C SER A 19 -31.75 3.74 -12.15
N GLY A 20 -31.85 2.97 -13.25
CA GLY A 20 -30.76 2.14 -13.77
C GLY A 20 -30.36 0.98 -12.85
N CYS A 21 -31.16 0.69 -11.81
CA CYS A 21 -30.87 -0.37 -10.85
C CYS A 21 -31.36 -1.74 -11.34
N ALA A 22 -30.65 -2.80 -10.96
CA ALA A 22 -31.08 -4.15 -11.26
C ALA A 22 -32.41 -4.48 -10.55
N LEU A 23 -33.35 -5.05 -11.28
CA LEU A 23 -34.68 -5.42 -10.78
C LEU A 23 -34.60 -6.35 -9.55
N THR A 24 -33.63 -7.28 -9.55
CA THR A 24 -33.38 -8.21 -8.45
C THR A 24 -32.95 -7.51 -7.17
N SER A 25 -32.14 -6.46 -7.26
CA SER A 25 -31.71 -5.65 -6.10
C SER A 25 -32.89 -4.90 -5.50
N LEU A 26 -33.75 -4.31 -6.34
CA LEU A 26 -34.96 -3.62 -5.87
C LEU A 26 -35.96 -4.58 -5.21
N TYR A 27 -36.16 -5.79 -5.76
CA TYR A 27 -37.01 -6.79 -5.11
C TYR A 27 -36.45 -7.25 -3.77
N ARG A 28 -35.13 -7.43 -3.63
CA ARG A 28 -34.51 -7.74 -2.34
C ARG A 28 -34.81 -6.66 -1.29
N ALA A 29 -34.61 -5.40 -1.66
CA ALA A 29 -34.90 -4.27 -0.77
C ALA A 29 -36.40 -4.20 -0.40
N TYR A 30 -37.28 -4.53 -1.34
CA TYR A 30 -38.72 -4.61 -1.08
C TYR A 30 -39.10 -5.75 -0.12
N HIS A 31 -38.47 -6.92 -0.26
CA HIS A 31 -38.67 -8.05 0.66
C HIS A 31 -38.12 -7.82 2.07
N LEU A 32 -37.19 -6.86 2.24
CA LEU A 32 -36.75 -6.37 3.54
C LEU A 32 -37.79 -5.46 4.22
N GLY A 33 -38.88 -5.13 3.54
CA GLY A 33 -39.97 -4.31 4.07
C GLY A 33 -39.95 -2.84 3.62
N ILE A 34 -38.97 -2.43 2.79
CA ILE A 34 -38.87 -1.06 2.29
C ILE A 34 -39.96 -0.82 1.23
N ARG A 35 -40.76 0.24 1.42
CA ARG A 35 -41.90 0.57 0.53
C ARG A 35 -41.74 1.89 -0.21
N SER A 36 -40.84 2.77 0.23
CA SER A 36 -40.49 4.01 -0.46
C SER A 36 -39.55 3.71 -1.64
N GLY A 37 -39.84 4.27 -2.81
CA GLY A 37 -39.04 4.11 -4.02
C GLY A 37 -37.63 4.68 -3.89
N ASP A 38 -37.47 5.81 -3.20
CA ASP A 38 -36.17 6.45 -3.00
C ASP A 38 -35.26 5.61 -2.09
N GLU A 39 -35.83 5.07 -1.01
CA GLU A 39 -35.13 4.17 -0.10
C GLU A 39 -34.77 2.85 -0.77
N LEU A 40 -35.64 2.32 -1.63
CA LEU A 40 -35.36 1.12 -2.44
C LEU A 40 -34.14 1.32 -3.34
N VAL A 41 -34.04 2.49 -3.99
CA VAL A 41 -32.89 2.82 -4.84
C VAL A 41 -31.62 2.99 -4.00
N ALA A 42 -31.71 3.66 -2.86
CA ALA A 42 -30.57 3.86 -1.95
C ALA A 42 -30.01 2.52 -1.45
N GLU A 43 -30.86 1.61 -0.97
CA GLU A 43 -30.43 0.30 -0.48
C GLU A 43 -29.90 -0.58 -1.63
N ALA A 44 -30.50 -0.51 -2.82
CA ALA A 44 -30.01 -1.21 -4.00
C ALA A 44 -28.62 -0.73 -4.46
N ARG A 45 -28.30 0.56 -4.27
CA ARG A 45 -27.02 1.17 -4.66
C ARG A 45 -25.92 1.07 -3.61
N LYS A 46 -26.22 0.69 -2.38
CA LYS A 46 -25.28 0.62 -1.24
C LYS A 46 -23.98 -0.14 -1.51
N HIS A 47 -24.01 -1.15 -2.37
CA HIS A 47 -22.83 -1.97 -2.72
C HIS A 47 -22.20 -1.59 -4.06
N LEU A 48 -22.76 -0.60 -4.74
CA LEU A 48 -22.28 -0.10 -6.01
C LEU A 48 -21.36 1.09 -5.79
N VAL A 49 -20.51 1.32 -6.77
CA VAL A 49 -19.54 2.39 -6.81
C VAL A 49 -19.78 3.14 -8.11
N GLU A 50 -19.82 4.45 -8.05
CA GLU A 50 -19.89 5.28 -9.24
C GLU A 50 -18.52 5.34 -9.92
N TYR A 51 -18.49 5.03 -11.21
CA TYR A 51 -17.29 5.09 -12.05
C TYR A 51 -17.70 5.51 -13.46
N ASN A 52 -17.09 6.57 -13.99
CA ASN A 52 -17.44 7.18 -15.28
C ASN A 52 -18.95 7.49 -15.45
N GLY A 53 -19.63 7.89 -14.37
CA GLY A 53 -21.07 8.20 -14.39
C GLY A 53 -22.00 6.98 -14.35
N GLU A 54 -21.46 5.76 -14.27
CA GLU A 54 -22.25 4.54 -14.08
C GLU A 54 -22.05 3.94 -12.68
N PHE A 55 -23.12 3.42 -12.09
CA PHE A 55 -23.04 2.63 -10.85
C PHE A 55 -22.70 1.18 -11.17
N ILE A 56 -21.47 0.78 -10.87
CA ILE A 56 -20.97 -0.57 -11.11
C ILE A 56 -20.54 -1.28 -9.83
N THR A 57 -20.48 -2.60 -9.86
CA THR A 57 -19.94 -3.36 -8.73
C THR A 57 -18.43 -3.18 -8.65
N THR A 58 -17.87 -3.24 -7.44
CA THR A 58 -16.40 -3.21 -7.24
C THR A 58 -15.69 -4.29 -8.06
N ARG A 59 -16.34 -5.45 -8.26
CA ARG A 59 -15.77 -6.54 -9.06
C ARG A 59 -15.68 -6.19 -10.54
N LYS A 60 -16.73 -5.58 -11.09
CA LYS A 60 -16.73 -5.06 -12.48
C LYS A 60 -15.70 -3.94 -12.64
N LEU A 61 -15.62 -3.02 -11.68
CA LEU A 61 -14.60 -1.96 -11.64
C LEU A 61 -13.19 -2.54 -11.73
N CYS A 62 -12.88 -3.54 -10.91
CA CYS A 62 -11.57 -4.20 -10.92
C CYS A 62 -11.27 -4.93 -12.23
N SER A 63 -12.29 -5.55 -12.84
CA SER A 63 -12.16 -6.20 -14.15
C SER A 63 -11.87 -5.20 -15.26
N LEU A 64 -12.49 -4.02 -15.23
CA LEU A 64 -12.28 -2.96 -16.23
C LEU A 64 -10.91 -2.29 -16.08
N THR A 65 -10.51 -2.03 -14.84
CA THR A 65 -9.26 -1.31 -14.53
C THR A 65 -8.05 -2.21 -14.32
N GLN A 66 -8.23 -3.54 -14.46
CA GLN A 66 -7.22 -4.56 -14.18
C GLN A 66 -6.56 -4.37 -12.79
N SER A 67 -7.36 -3.97 -11.80
CA SER A 67 -6.90 -3.66 -10.44
C SER A 67 -7.20 -4.80 -9.47
N ASP A 68 -6.40 -4.89 -8.40
CA ASP A 68 -6.64 -5.87 -7.34
C ASP A 68 -7.87 -5.51 -6.50
N TYR A 69 -8.80 -6.47 -6.40
CA TYR A 69 -10.07 -6.30 -5.67
C TYR A 69 -9.87 -5.93 -4.20
N ARG A 70 -8.93 -6.56 -3.50
CA ARG A 70 -8.75 -6.32 -2.06
C ARG A 70 -8.22 -4.91 -1.82
N LYS A 71 -7.26 -4.46 -2.61
CA LYS A 71 -6.70 -3.10 -2.52
C LYS A 71 -7.75 -2.04 -2.83
N VAL A 72 -8.51 -2.21 -3.91
CA VAL A 72 -9.57 -1.27 -4.32
C VAL A 72 -10.65 -1.21 -3.24
N LYS A 73 -11.15 -2.36 -2.76
CA LYS A 73 -12.17 -2.41 -1.70
C LYS A 73 -11.72 -1.70 -0.43
N ARG A 74 -10.48 -1.92 0.00
CA ARG A 74 -9.92 -1.24 1.19
C ARG A 74 -9.94 0.28 1.04
N ARG A 75 -9.63 0.81 -0.14
CA ARG A 75 -9.61 2.26 -0.42
C ARG A 75 -11.01 2.85 -0.48
N LEU A 76 -11.94 2.15 -1.12
CA LEU A 76 -13.35 2.56 -1.16
C LEU A 76 -13.94 2.64 0.26
N ASN A 77 -13.64 1.65 1.11
CA ASN A 77 -14.04 1.70 2.52
C ASN A 77 -13.41 2.86 3.31
N ALA A 78 -12.29 3.41 2.84
CA ALA A 78 -11.64 4.59 3.40
C ALA A 78 -12.15 5.91 2.79
N GLY A 79 -13.19 5.87 1.96
CA GLY A 79 -13.80 7.05 1.34
C GLY A 79 -13.07 7.58 0.09
N VAL A 80 -12.11 6.83 -0.44
CA VAL A 80 -11.41 7.21 -1.69
C VAL A 80 -12.35 7.01 -2.89
N THR A 81 -12.36 7.96 -3.82
CA THR A 81 -13.15 7.86 -5.06
C THR A 81 -12.71 6.67 -5.92
N ALA A 82 -13.62 6.16 -6.76
CA ALA A 82 -13.37 4.97 -7.60
C ALA A 82 -12.14 5.12 -8.50
N ASP A 83 -11.98 6.28 -9.14
CA ASP A 83 -10.86 6.58 -10.02
C ASP A 83 -9.54 6.46 -9.24
N ASN A 84 -9.42 7.18 -8.13
CA ASN A 84 -8.24 7.14 -7.27
C ASN A 84 -8.00 5.77 -6.63
N ALA A 85 -9.06 5.03 -6.31
CA ALA A 85 -8.94 3.69 -5.74
C ALA A 85 -8.27 2.70 -6.71
N THR A 86 -8.46 2.90 -8.03
CA THR A 86 -7.92 2.05 -9.10
C THR A 86 -6.54 2.48 -9.61
N LEU A 87 -6.11 3.72 -9.36
CA LEU A 87 -4.82 4.27 -9.82
C LEU A 87 -3.54 3.68 -9.17
N ASP A 88 -3.59 2.58 -8.43
CA ASP A 88 -2.41 1.97 -7.81
C ASP A 88 -1.64 1.07 -8.78
N ARG A 89 -1.19 1.68 -9.89
CA ARG A 89 -0.12 1.19 -10.77
C ARG A 89 1.27 1.59 -10.28
N ILE A 90 1.41 2.09 -9.05
CA ILE A 90 2.74 2.36 -8.50
C ILE A 90 3.39 1.00 -8.24
N ASP A 91 4.21 0.56 -9.19
CA ASP A 91 5.12 -0.54 -9.00
C ASP A 91 6.09 -0.16 -7.88
N ARG A 92 5.75 -0.55 -6.65
CA ARG A 92 6.61 -0.32 -5.48
C ARG A 92 7.87 -1.17 -5.51
N ARG A 93 8.03 -2.06 -6.50
CA ARG A 93 9.25 -2.87 -6.68
C ARG A 93 10.43 -2.07 -7.26
N GLY A 94 10.26 -0.78 -7.57
CA GLY A 94 11.35 0.12 -7.97
C GLY A 94 11.69 1.24 -6.97
N ALA A 95 10.88 1.43 -5.92
CA ALA A 95 11.12 2.45 -4.91
C ALA A 95 12.05 1.93 -3.80
N THR A 96 13.15 1.27 -4.15
CA THR A 96 14.29 1.21 -3.25
C THR A 96 14.79 2.64 -3.14
N LYS A 97 14.45 3.32 -2.04
CA LYS A 97 15.17 4.54 -1.64
C LYS A 97 16.65 4.20 -1.79
N ALA A 98 17.36 4.85 -2.71
CA ALA A 98 18.78 4.64 -2.89
C ALA A 98 19.41 4.69 -1.50
N ALA A 99 20.11 3.62 -1.10
CA ALA A 99 20.70 3.58 0.22
C ALA A 99 21.62 4.78 0.35
N LYS A 100 21.48 5.55 1.44
CA LYS A 100 22.29 6.75 1.68
C LYS A 100 23.80 6.45 1.76
N LEU A 101 24.14 5.19 1.97
CA LEU A 101 25.50 4.68 1.99
C LEU A 101 25.70 3.64 0.89
N SER A 102 26.74 3.84 0.10
CA SER A 102 27.31 2.86 -0.82
C SER A 102 28.11 1.78 -0.06
N PRO A 103 28.34 0.61 -0.68
CA PRO A 103 29.14 -0.45 -0.06
C PRO A 103 30.57 -0.01 0.32
N SER A 104 31.22 0.81 -0.49
CA SER A 104 32.56 1.32 -0.19
C SER A 104 32.58 2.24 1.04
N GLU A 105 31.58 3.10 1.19
CA GLU A 105 31.44 3.96 2.38
C GLU A 105 31.24 3.13 3.65
N VAL A 106 30.45 2.06 3.58
CA VAL A 106 30.26 1.13 4.71
C VAL A 106 31.57 0.45 5.11
N LEU A 107 32.38 0.01 4.15
CA LEU A 107 33.70 -0.57 4.42
C LEU A 107 34.63 0.46 5.07
N ASN A 108 34.70 1.68 4.55
CA ASN A 108 35.51 2.75 5.13
C ASN A 108 35.11 3.08 6.57
N ILE A 109 33.81 3.22 6.83
CA ILE A 109 33.27 3.42 8.18
C ILE A 109 33.70 2.26 9.09
N TYR A 110 33.62 1.02 8.61
CA TYR A 110 33.99 -0.15 9.38
C TYR A 110 35.49 -0.16 9.73
N VAL A 111 36.37 0.15 8.77
CA VAL A 111 37.82 0.26 9.01
C VAL A 111 38.13 1.32 10.06
N TRP A 112 37.52 2.51 9.95
CA TRP A 112 37.73 3.61 10.91
C TRP A 112 37.27 3.25 12.33
N LEU A 113 36.15 2.53 12.45
CA LEU A 113 35.68 2.02 13.74
C LEU A 113 36.61 0.95 14.30
N PHE A 114 37.07 0.02 13.47
CA PHE A 114 37.95 -1.08 13.88
C PHE A 114 39.31 -0.57 14.37
N ARG A 115 39.89 0.39 13.66
CA ARG A 115 41.15 1.05 14.04
C ARG A 115 41.01 2.11 15.13
N LYS A 116 39.77 2.41 15.55
CA LYS A 116 39.44 3.45 16.54
C LYS A 116 39.93 4.86 16.14
N GLU A 117 40.00 5.14 14.84
CA GLU A 117 40.46 6.42 14.30
C GLU A 117 39.43 7.54 14.50
N LYS A 118 38.14 7.19 14.43
CA LYS A 118 37.02 8.15 14.58
C LYS A 118 35.97 7.60 15.53
N THR A 119 35.32 8.51 16.27
CA THR A 119 34.19 8.14 17.12
C THR A 119 32.91 8.01 16.30
N GLN A 120 31.96 7.22 16.83
CA GLN A 120 30.66 7.00 16.21
C GLN A 120 29.91 8.30 15.90
N GLY A 121 30.03 9.33 16.78
CA GLY A 121 29.39 10.63 16.59
C GLY A 121 29.99 11.41 15.42
N VAL A 122 31.31 11.43 15.30
CA VAL A 122 32.00 12.12 14.19
C VAL A 122 31.64 11.49 12.84
N ILE A 123 31.63 10.16 12.77
CA ILE A 123 31.25 9.42 11.56
C ILE A 123 29.79 9.70 11.19
N ALA A 124 28.89 9.72 12.18
CA ALA A 124 27.48 10.01 11.96
C ALA A 124 27.27 11.39 11.29
N THR A 125 27.99 12.41 11.77
CA THR A 125 27.94 13.76 11.19
C THR A 125 28.54 13.81 9.79
N GLU A 126 29.67 13.13 9.54
CA GLU A 126 30.39 13.18 8.26
C GLU A 126 29.61 12.56 7.09
N PHE A 127 28.88 11.46 7.34
CA PHE A 127 28.04 10.81 6.32
C PHE A 127 26.57 11.24 6.38
N ASP A 128 26.23 12.20 7.25
CA ASP A 128 24.84 12.63 7.51
C ASP A 128 23.93 11.43 7.82
N ILE A 129 24.40 10.50 8.64
CA ILE A 129 23.65 9.29 9.04
C ILE A 129 23.37 9.31 10.54
N HIS A 130 22.29 8.65 10.94
CA HIS A 130 21.99 8.51 12.36
C HIS A 130 23.08 7.66 13.06
N PRO A 131 23.52 7.99 14.29
CA PRO A 131 24.54 7.21 15.01
C PRO A 131 24.19 5.73 15.13
N SER A 132 22.91 5.37 15.25
CA SER A 132 22.50 3.95 15.28
C SER A 132 22.89 3.18 14.02
N THR A 133 22.94 3.84 12.85
CA THR A 133 23.38 3.24 11.59
C THR A 133 24.84 2.81 11.68
N VAL A 134 25.69 3.68 12.24
CA VAL A 134 27.11 3.38 12.48
C VAL A 134 27.26 2.20 13.46
N SER A 135 26.44 2.17 14.51
CA SER A 135 26.40 1.05 15.47
C SER A 135 25.94 -0.26 14.83
N ASP A 136 24.99 -0.21 13.90
CA ASP A 136 24.49 -1.37 13.17
C ASP A 136 25.51 -1.91 12.16
N ILE A 137 26.33 -1.03 11.57
CA ILE A 137 27.49 -1.41 10.73
C ILE A 137 28.51 -2.18 11.57
N TRP A 138 28.89 -1.66 12.74
CA TRP A 138 29.82 -2.33 13.67
C TRP A 138 29.34 -3.72 14.10
N ARG A 139 28.04 -3.88 14.32
CA ARG A 139 27.41 -5.15 14.73
C ARG A 139 27.07 -6.08 13.56
N HIS A 140 27.53 -5.80 12.34
CA HIS A 140 27.30 -6.65 11.16
C HIS A 140 25.81 -6.87 10.79
N LYS A 141 24.85 -6.06 11.26
CA LYS A 141 23.41 -6.39 11.14
C LYS A 141 22.91 -6.52 9.71
N ARG A 142 22.93 -5.40 8.96
CA ARG A 142 22.44 -5.34 7.57
C ARG A 142 23.57 -5.51 6.55
N TRP A 143 24.81 -5.36 7.01
CA TRP A 143 26.02 -5.36 6.19
C TRP A 143 26.98 -6.49 6.57
N GLY A 144 26.51 -7.53 7.28
CA GLY A 144 27.38 -8.62 7.72
C GLY A 144 28.06 -9.35 6.56
N TRP A 145 27.35 -9.53 5.44
CA TRP A 145 27.93 -10.10 4.22
C TRP A 145 29.10 -9.28 3.65
N LEU A 146 29.18 -7.99 3.96
CA LEU A 146 30.22 -7.06 3.49
C LEU A 146 31.34 -6.86 4.53
N THR A 147 30.96 -6.74 5.81
CA THR A 147 31.86 -6.37 6.91
C THR A 147 32.47 -7.56 7.64
N ALA A 148 31.84 -8.74 7.60
CA ALA A 148 32.38 -9.93 8.26
C ALA A 148 33.66 -10.47 7.57
N PRO A 149 33.75 -10.54 6.22
CA PRO A 149 35.01 -10.88 5.55
C PRO A 149 36.11 -9.87 5.84
N LEU A 150 35.79 -8.58 5.74
CA LEU A 150 36.74 -7.49 6.03
C LEU A 150 37.29 -7.57 7.45
N ARG A 151 36.46 -7.90 8.44
CA ARG A 151 36.91 -8.03 9.83
C ARG A 151 38.00 -9.10 9.96
N TYR A 152 37.81 -10.25 9.32
CA TYR A 152 38.78 -11.34 9.35
C TYR A 152 40.11 -10.90 8.73
N GLU A 153 40.08 -10.21 7.58
CA GLU A 153 41.28 -9.64 6.94
C GLU A 153 41.99 -8.62 7.85
N LEU A 154 41.23 -7.76 8.52
CA LEU A 154 41.78 -6.76 9.45
C LEU A 154 42.38 -7.39 10.72
N GLU A 155 41.80 -8.47 11.24
CA GLU A 155 42.34 -9.20 12.39
C GLU A 155 43.65 -9.93 12.02
N LEU A 156 43.72 -10.52 10.82
CA LEU A 156 44.95 -11.15 10.30
C LEU A 156 46.10 -10.17 10.08
N THR A 157 45.79 -8.93 9.67
CA THR A 157 46.82 -7.90 9.45
C THR A 157 47.37 -7.31 10.75
N LEU A 158 46.63 -7.39 11.86
CA LEU A 158 47.08 -6.94 13.18
C LEU A 158 47.80 -8.04 13.98
N ASP A 159 47.40 -9.30 13.83
CA ASP A 159 48.03 -10.46 14.48
C ASP A 159 48.22 -11.61 13.45
N PRO A 160 49.36 -11.68 12.75
CA PRO A 160 49.58 -12.71 11.72
C PRO A 160 49.61 -14.14 12.27
N ASP A 161 49.85 -14.31 13.57
CA ASP A 161 49.90 -15.62 14.24
C ASP A 161 48.52 -16.27 14.44
N LYS A 162 47.42 -15.57 14.16
CA LYS A 162 46.05 -16.13 14.17
C LYS A 162 45.69 -16.91 12.89
N ALA A 163 46.59 -16.95 11.91
CA ALA A 163 46.36 -17.58 10.60
C ALA A 163 46.63 -19.11 10.59
N VAL A 164 46.97 -19.72 11.73
CA VAL A 164 47.32 -21.14 11.87
C VAL A 164 46.24 -21.91 12.62
#